data_AF-A0A6M2DB44-F1
#
_entry.id   AF-A0A6M2DB44-F1
#
_cell.length_a   1.000
_cell.length_b   1.000
_cell.length_c   1.000
_cell.angle_alpha   90.00
_cell.angle_beta   90.00
_cell.angle_gamma   90.00
#
_symmetry.space_group_name_H-M   'P 1'
#
loop_
_entity.id
_entity.type
_entity.pdbx_description
1 polymer ?
#
loop_
_entity_poly.entity_id
_entity_poly.type
_entity_poly.pdbx_seq_one_letter_code
_entity_poly.pdbx_strand_id
1 'polypeptide(L)'
;MGEFKQILEDTYDQRRLIAASPLPEFFLYEEILFKEAEIRFGSYIEKLEEKLRKMLRIFSKAHNEEFPLEELTLRDLCRYLEEGTSPSLVTEGPVPKYRTDDSPRIYTMGGHLWINAGTPAETIKIASGSLERALVLCLVLYYVKYLDYPEAFWRVLYVLQFVLNPSDDPPTPPTGRNGQTCEVTEKMRCLVDLLTSEEDTSESKGVTLAICPRTDVL
;
A
#
# COMPACT_ATOMS: atom_id res chain seq x y z
N MET A 1 -21.19 -13.98 9.54
CA MET A 1 -20.47 -13.12 8.57
C MET A 1 -21.36 -12.14 7.83
N GLY A 2 -22.54 -12.51 7.31
CA GLY A 2 -23.44 -11.57 6.63
C GLY A 2 -23.87 -10.36 7.47
N GLU A 3 -24.24 -10.59 8.73
CA GLU A 3 -24.65 -9.52 9.67
C GLU A 3 -23.52 -8.53 9.99
N PHE A 4 -22.28 -9.02 10.15
CA PHE A 4 -21.12 -8.15 10.41
C PHE A 4 -20.77 -7.28 9.20
N LYS A 5 -20.83 -7.83 7.98
CA LYS A 5 -20.62 -7.04 6.76
C LYS A 5 -21.64 -5.90 6.68
N GLN A 6 -22.92 -6.19 6.94
CA GLN A 6 -23.97 -5.17 6.94
C GLN A 6 -23.71 -4.07 7.99
N ILE A 7 -23.32 -4.43 9.21
CA ILE A 7 -22.97 -3.46 10.26
C ILE A 7 -21.79 -2.58 9.84
N LEU A 8 -20.75 -3.18 9.22
CA LEU A 8 -19.62 -2.43 8.71
C LEU A 8 -20.03 -1.48 7.59
N GLU A 9 -20.90 -1.89 6.67
CA GLU A 9 -21.43 -1.02 5.61
C GLU A 9 -22.25 0.13 6.21
N ASP A 10 -23.22 -0.18 7.08
CA ASP A 10 -24.14 0.79 7.68
C ASP A 10 -23.44 1.86 8.52
N THR A 11 -22.32 1.50 9.16
CA THR A 11 -21.56 2.42 10.02
C THR A 11 -20.32 3.01 9.34
N TYR A 12 -20.05 2.70 8.06
CA TYR A 12 -18.83 3.09 7.36
C TYR A 12 -18.64 4.62 7.32
N ASP A 13 -19.70 5.36 6.99
CA ASP A 13 -19.67 6.82 6.91
C ASP A 13 -19.29 7.49 8.24
N GLN A 14 -19.67 6.88 9.36
CA GLN A 14 -19.30 7.38 10.68
C GLN A 14 -17.86 6.99 11.03
N ARG A 15 -17.48 5.72 10.77
CA ARG A 15 -16.13 5.21 11.09
C ARG A 15 -15.04 5.93 10.32
N ARG A 16 -15.26 6.29 9.05
CA ARG A 16 -14.26 7.00 8.24
C ARG A 16 -13.96 8.43 8.71
N LEU A 17 -14.74 8.97 9.65
CA LEU A 17 -14.59 10.32 10.19
C LEU A 17 -13.99 10.34 11.60
N ILE A 18 -13.81 9.18 12.23
CA ILE A 18 -13.36 9.07 13.63
C ILE A 18 -12.15 8.15 13.70
N ALA A 19 -11.04 8.68 14.22
CA ALA A 19 -9.82 7.90 14.43
C ALA A 19 -10.07 6.77 15.44
N ALA A 20 -9.73 5.54 15.03
CA ALA A 20 -9.80 4.36 15.89
C ALA A 20 -8.46 4.15 16.61
N SER A 21 -8.24 4.87 17.72
CA SER A 21 -7.04 4.70 18.57
C SER A 21 -7.41 4.67 20.05
N PRO A 22 -7.22 3.53 20.77
CA PRO A 22 -6.71 2.25 20.27
C PRO A 22 -7.67 1.59 19.26
N LEU A 23 -7.14 0.66 18.47
CA LEU A 23 -7.88 -0.09 17.47
C LEU A 23 -8.93 -0.98 18.16
N PRO A 24 -10.23 -0.89 17.79
CA PRO A 24 -11.25 -1.78 18.31
C PRO A 24 -10.90 -3.25 18.09
N GLU A 25 -11.14 -4.10 19.09
CA GLU A 25 -10.72 -5.51 19.09
C GLU A 25 -11.24 -6.29 17.87
N PHE A 26 -12.42 -5.94 17.35
CA PHE A 26 -12.97 -6.62 16.18
C PHE A 26 -12.13 -6.38 14.90
N PHE A 27 -11.37 -5.30 14.80
CA PHE A 27 -10.42 -5.07 13.70
C PHE A 27 -9.12 -5.87 13.84
N LEU A 28 -8.93 -6.61 14.94
CA LEU A 28 -7.82 -7.55 15.09
C LEU A 28 -8.07 -8.89 14.38
N TYR A 29 -9.29 -9.11 13.87
CA TYR A 29 -9.64 -10.29 13.09
C TYR A 29 -9.44 -10.02 11.59
N GLU A 30 -8.63 -10.86 10.93
CA GLU A 30 -8.32 -10.75 9.49
C GLU A 30 -9.58 -10.66 8.63
N GLU A 31 -10.61 -11.45 8.93
CA GLU A 31 -11.87 -11.47 8.17
C GLU A 31 -12.64 -10.14 8.23
N ILE A 32 -12.55 -9.43 9.35
CA ILE A 32 -13.18 -8.12 9.50
C ILE A 32 -12.42 -7.08 8.70
N LEU A 33 -11.08 -7.13 8.72
CA LEU A 33 -10.26 -6.25 7.90
C LEU A 33 -10.46 -6.49 6.40
N PHE A 34 -10.69 -7.72 5.96
CA PHE A 34 -11.09 -7.98 4.57
C PHE A 34 -12.39 -7.27 4.21
N LYS A 35 -13.39 -7.31 5.08
CA LYS A 35 -14.66 -6.62 4.83
C LYS A 35 -14.50 -5.11 4.84
N GLU A 36 -13.69 -4.57 5.74
CA GLU A 36 -13.36 -3.15 5.71
C GLU A 36 -12.63 -2.75 4.41
N ALA A 37 -11.68 -3.58 3.94
CA ALA A 37 -11.01 -3.36 2.67
C ALA A 37 -11.99 -3.37 1.49
N GLU A 38 -12.92 -4.34 1.48
CA GLU A 38 -13.95 -4.46 0.44
C GLU A 38 -14.84 -3.23 0.36
N ILE A 39 -15.28 -2.74 1.51
CA ILE A 39 -16.14 -1.54 1.62
C ILE A 39 -15.36 -0.32 1.18
N ARG A 40 -14.13 -0.16 1.67
CA ARG A 40 -13.29 1.02 1.40
C ARG A 40 -12.92 1.14 -0.08
N PHE A 41 -12.47 0.05 -0.68
CA PHE A 41 -11.94 0.05 -2.04
C PHE A 41 -12.95 -0.41 -3.09
N GLY A 42 -14.19 -0.73 -2.69
CA GLY A 42 -15.27 -1.14 -3.57
C GLY A 42 -14.99 -2.43 -4.34
N SER A 43 -14.07 -3.29 -3.86
CA SER A 43 -13.68 -4.52 -4.55
C SER A 43 -13.29 -5.64 -3.60
N TYR A 44 -13.52 -6.89 -4.02
CA TYR A 44 -13.11 -8.09 -3.28
C TYR A 44 -11.59 -8.14 -3.07
N ILE A 45 -11.15 -8.66 -1.91
CA ILE A 45 -9.73 -8.70 -1.54
C ILE A 45 -8.88 -9.38 -2.62
N GLU A 46 -9.37 -10.44 -3.25
CA GLU A 46 -8.67 -11.16 -4.31
C GLU A 46 -8.45 -10.29 -5.56
N LYS A 47 -9.41 -9.43 -5.90
CA LYS A 47 -9.26 -8.46 -7.00
C LYS A 47 -8.27 -7.36 -6.65
N LEU A 48 -8.25 -6.91 -5.39
CA LEU A 48 -7.26 -5.95 -4.91
C LEU A 48 -5.85 -6.53 -4.97
N GLU A 49 -5.67 -7.81 -4.59
CA GLU A 49 -4.40 -8.52 -4.76
C GLU A 49 -3.99 -8.61 -6.23
N GLU A 50 -4.94 -8.91 -7.13
CA GLU A 50 -4.68 -8.97 -8.57
C GLU A 50 -4.25 -7.62 -9.14
N LYS A 51 -4.87 -6.50 -8.71
CA LYS A 51 -4.44 -5.15 -9.08
C LYS A 51 -2.98 -4.89 -8.69
N LEU A 52 -2.57 -5.28 -7.48
CA LEU A 52 -1.19 -5.13 -7.03
C LEU A 52 -0.22 -6.00 -7.84
N ARG A 53 -0.61 -7.24 -8.19
CA ARG A 53 0.19 -8.11 -9.08
C ARG A 53 0.31 -7.54 -10.49
N LYS A 54 -0.77 -7.00 -11.05
CA LYS A 54 -0.76 -6.34 -12.36
C LYS A 54 0.18 -5.15 -12.34
N MET A 55 0.10 -4.33 -11.28
CA MET A 55 1.00 -3.20 -11.10
C MET A 55 2.46 -3.61 -11.06
N LEU A 56 2.78 -4.66 -10.29
CA LEU A 56 4.13 -5.20 -10.23
C LEU A 56 4.64 -5.64 -11.61
N ARG A 57 3.82 -6.35 -12.40
CA ARG A 57 4.22 -6.78 -13.76
C ARG A 57 4.51 -5.60 -14.69
N ILE A 58 3.69 -4.55 -14.63
CA ILE A 58 3.87 -3.34 -15.44
C ILE A 58 5.15 -2.63 -15.02
N PHE A 59 5.38 -2.48 -13.71
CA PHE A 59 6.63 -1.93 -13.17
C PHE A 59 7.85 -2.72 -13.66
N SER A 60 7.84 -4.05 -13.51
CA SER A 60 8.95 -4.92 -13.94
C SER A 60 9.25 -4.77 -15.42
N LYS A 61 8.21 -4.68 -16.27
CA LYS A 61 8.37 -4.51 -17.71
C LYS A 61 8.98 -3.15 -18.06
N ALA A 62 8.58 -2.08 -17.36
CA ALA A 62 9.10 -0.74 -17.58
C ALA A 62 10.57 -0.60 -17.12
N HIS A 63 10.97 -1.32 -16.08
CA HIS A 63 12.31 -1.29 -15.47
C HIS A 63 13.15 -2.53 -15.78
N ASN A 64 12.86 -3.23 -16.88
CA ASN A 64 13.54 -4.47 -17.27
C ASN A 64 15.05 -4.28 -17.49
N GLU A 65 15.51 -3.06 -17.79
CA GLU A 65 16.94 -2.73 -17.89
C GLU A 65 17.63 -2.60 -16.52
N GLU A 66 16.88 -2.17 -15.49
CA GLU A 66 17.40 -2.00 -14.12
C GLU A 66 17.35 -3.30 -13.31
N PHE A 67 16.43 -4.22 -13.65
CA PHE A 67 16.27 -5.53 -13.00
C PHE A 67 16.32 -6.70 -14.00
N PRO A 68 17.46 -6.93 -14.69
CA PRO A 68 17.47 -7.72 -15.93
C PRO A 68 17.38 -9.25 -15.79
N LEU A 69 17.23 -9.85 -14.60
CA LEU A 69 17.35 -11.32 -14.45
C LEU A 69 16.43 -11.99 -13.41
N GLU A 70 15.60 -11.25 -12.69
CA GLU A 70 14.72 -11.81 -11.65
C GLU A 70 13.30 -11.22 -11.73
N GLU A 71 12.28 -12.05 -11.46
CA GLU A 71 10.92 -11.54 -11.29
C GLU A 71 10.89 -10.60 -10.07
N LEU A 72 10.74 -9.28 -10.33
CA LEU A 72 10.64 -8.27 -9.28
C LEU A 72 9.52 -8.64 -8.31
N THR A 73 9.77 -8.56 -7.00
CA THR A 73 8.74 -8.78 -5.98
C THR A 73 8.14 -7.47 -5.47
N LEU A 74 6.96 -7.52 -4.83
CA LEU A 74 6.41 -6.33 -4.16
C LEU A 74 7.30 -5.82 -3.03
N ARG A 75 8.12 -6.68 -2.41
CA ARG A 75 9.12 -6.26 -1.42
C ARG A 75 10.20 -5.40 -2.08
N ASP A 76 10.65 -5.77 -3.27
CA ASP A 76 11.66 -5.00 -3.99
C ASP A 76 11.11 -3.67 -4.46
N LEU A 77 9.85 -3.63 -4.90
CA LEU A 77 9.15 -2.38 -5.19
C LEU A 77 9.07 -1.49 -3.94
N CYS A 78 8.68 -2.03 -2.78
CA CYS A 78 8.65 -1.25 -1.53
C CYS A 78 10.03 -0.68 -1.22
N ARG A 79 11.09 -1.50 -1.30
CA ARG A 79 12.46 -1.07 -1.04
C ARG A 79 12.93 0.00 -2.03
N TYR A 80 12.58 -0.15 -3.30
CA TYR A 80 12.88 0.82 -4.36
C TYR A 80 12.23 2.18 -4.05
N LEU A 81 10.94 2.16 -3.68
CA LEU A 81 10.20 3.37 -3.35
C LEU A 81 10.64 4.00 -2.01
N GLU A 82 11.15 3.22 -1.07
CA GLU A 82 11.67 3.69 0.22
C GLU A 82 13.06 4.32 0.13
N GLU A 83 13.80 4.15 -0.98
CA GLU A 83 15.16 4.70 -1.18
C GLU A 83 16.15 4.37 -0.04
N GLY A 84 15.97 3.23 0.62
CA GLY A 84 16.82 2.80 1.74
C GLY A 84 16.59 3.57 3.05
N THR A 85 15.50 4.33 3.15
CA THR A 85 15.08 4.93 4.42
C THR A 85 14.71 3.84 5.43
N SER A 86 15.03 4.10 6.69
CA SER A 86 14.64 3.27 7.82
C SER A 86 13.74 4.09 8.75
N PRO A 87 12.62 3.54 9.20
CA PRO A 87 12.20 2.13 9.05
C PRO A 87 11.39 1.83 7.79
N SER A 88 11.45 0.58 7.30
CA SER A 88 10.66 0.07 6.16
C SER A 88 9.24 -0.35 6.52
N LEU A 89 8.31 -0.23 5.57
CA LEU A 89 6.93 -0.71 5.68
C LEU A 89 6.87 -2.23 5.84
N VAL A 90 7.73 -2.95 5.10
CA VAL A 90 7.87 -4.41 5.17
C VAL A 90 9.20 -4.75 5.82
N THR A 91 9.14 -5.31 7.02
CA THR A 91 10.33 -5.65 7.82
C THR A 91 10.48 -7.18 7.97
N GLU A 92 11.71 -7.67 7.86
CA GLU A 92 12.05 -9.05 8.25
C GLU A 92 12.38 -9.11 9.74
N GLY A 93 11.81 -10.08 10.44
CA GLY A 93 12.06 -10.30 11.86
C GLY A 93 10.82 -10.17 12.74
N PRO A 94 11.01 -10.28 14.08
CA PRO A 94 9.91 -10.27 15.02
C PRO A 94 9.28 -8.88 15.16
N VAL A 95 7.99 -8.87 15.48
CA VAL A 95 7.29 -7.66 15.91
C VAL A 95 7.96 -7.14 17.20
N PRO A 96 8.40 -5.86 17.25
CA PRO A 96 9.05 -5.30 18.41
C PRO A 96 8.12 -5.32 19.63
N LYS A 97 8.68 -5.61 20.81
CA LYS A 97 7.94 -5.54 22.08
C LYS A 97 7.59 -4.11 22.51
N TYR A 98 8.34 -3.13 21.99
CA TYR A 98 8.15 -1.71 22.24
C TYR A 98 8.31 -0.97 20.92
N ARG A 99 7.31 -0.15 20.60
CA ARG A 99 7.33 0.77 19.47
C ARG A 99 6.90 2.14 19.96
N THR A 100 7.52 3.17 19.40
CA THR A 100 7.27 4.57 19.71
C THR A 100 6.40 5.24 18.65
N ASP A 101 6.06 4.55 17.56
CA ASP A 101 5.22 5.06 16.48
C ASP A 101 3.99 4.17 16.27
N ASP A 102 2.83 4.80 16.13
CA ASP A 102 1.53 4.14 15.95
C ASP A 102 1.29 3.66 14.50
N SER A 103 2.33 3.68 13.66
CA SER A 103 2.22 3.43 12.23
C SER A 103 2.12 1.94 11.90
N PRO A 104 1.07 1.50 11.19
CA PRO A 104 0.93 0.12 10.75
C PRO A 104 2.13 -0.34 9.90
N ARG A 105 2.69 -1.52 10.19
CA ARG A 105 3.76 -2.14 9.39
C ARG A 105 3.63 -3.65 9.30
N ILE A 106 4.22 -4.19 8.24
CA ILE A 106 4.20 -5.62 7.92
C ILE A 106 5.51 -6.25 8.40
N TYR A 107 5.38 -7.39 9.06
CA TYR A 107 6.48 -8.20 9.56
C TYR A 107 6.44 -9.58 8.92
N THR A 108 7.60 -10.03 8.43
CA THR A 108 7.79 -11.41 7.97
C THR A 108 8.66 -12.19 8.93
N MET A 109 8.11 -13.26 9.50
CA MET A 109 8.79 -14.08 10.49
C MET A 109 8.35 -15.54 10.37
N GLY A 110 9.30 -16.45 10.18
CA GLY A 110 9.05 -17.90 10.14
C GLY A 110 8.07 -18.34 9.04
N GLY A 111 8.12 -17.69 7.87
CA GLY A 111 7.18 -17.96 6.76
C GLY A 111 5.77 -17.40 6.97
N HIS A 112 5.53 -16.65 8.04
CA HIS A 112 4.26 -15.99 8.31
C HIS A 112 4.34 -14.47 8.12
N LEU A 113 3.22 -13.89 7.73
CA LEU A 113 2.99 -12.45 7.64
C LEU A 113 2.20 -11.97 8.85
N TRP A 114 2.63 -10.83 9.39
CA TRP A 114 2.00 -10.17 10.52
C TRP A 114 1.85 -8.70 10.20
N ILE A 115 0.77 -8.09 10.66
CA ILE A 115 0.60 -6.64 10.61
C ILE A 115 0.54 -6.14 12.04
N ASN A 116 1.47 -5.26 12.39
CA ASN A 116 1.45 -4.54 13.65
C ASN A 116 0.82 -3.17 13.39
N ALA A 117 -0.33 -2.86 13.99
CA ALA A 117 -1.07 -1.63 13.73
C ALA A 117 -0.63 -0.44 14.60
N GLY A 118 0.52 -0.52 15.27
CA GLY A 118 1.08 0.54 16.12
C GLY A 118 1.57 0.03 17.48
N THR A 119 0.80 -0.85 18.12
CA THR A 119 1.20 -1.47 19.41
C THR A 119 1.31 -2.98 19.31
N PRO A 120 2.08 -3.67 20.18
CA PRO A 120 2.17 -5.13 20.18
C PRO A 120 0.82 -5.83 20.38
N ALA A 121 -0.10 -5.20 21.12
CA ALA A 121 -1.46 -5.71 21.33
C ALA A 121 -2.31 -5.65 20.05
N GLU A 122 -2.00 -4.72 19.14
CA GLU A 122 -2.67 -4.56 17.85
C GLU A 122 -1.93 -5.31 16.74
N THR A 123 -1.61 -6.58 16.99
CA THR A 123 -0.84 -7.42 16.06
C THR A 123 -1.72 -8.51 15.48
N ILE A 124 -1.77 -8.57 14.16
CA ILE A 124 -2.69 -9.43 13.40
C ILE A 124 -1.86 -10.44 12.61
N LYS A 125 -2.10 -11.72 12.84
CA LYS A 125 -1.52 -12.81 12.04
C LYS A 125 -2.33 -12.96 10.76
N ILE A 126 -1.67 -12.98 9.61
CA ILE A 126 -2.30 -13.22 8.32
C ILE A 126 -2.23 -14.73 8.06
N ALA A 127 -3.38 -15.41 8.10
CA ALA A 127 -3.44 -16.88 8.22
C ALA A 127 -2.94 -17.61 6.96
N SER A 128 -3.13 -17.04 5.78
CA SER A 128 -2.78 -17.64 4.48
C SER A 128 -2.55 -16.58 3.40
N GLY A 129 -1.95 -15.45 3.78
CA GLY A 129 -1.86 -14.27 2.93
C GLY A 129 -0.63 -14.20 2.05
N SER A 130 -0.82 -13.58 0.90
CA SER A 130 0.21 -13.01 0.04
C SER A 130 0.70 -11.67 0.62
N LEU A 131 1.85 -11.17 0.17
CA LEU A 131 2.33 -9.84 0.58
C LEU A 131 1.37 -8.74 0.10
N GLU A 132 0.77 -8.94 -1.06
CA GLU A 132 -0.32 -8.14 -1.65
C GLU A 132 -1.42 -7.91 -0.63
N ARG A 133 -1.93 -9.00 -0.05
CA ARG A 133 -3.00 -8.95 0.95
C ARG A 133 -2.56 -8.18 2.18
N ALA A 134 -1.35 -8.45 2.66
CA ALA A 134 -0.82 -7.75 3.82
C ALA A 134 -0.68 -6.24 3.56
N LEU A 135 -0.27 -5.84 2.35
CA LEU A 135 -0.18 -4.43 1.94
C LEU A 135 -1.55 -3.76 1.87
N VAL A 136 -2.56 -4.44 1.29
CA VAL A 136 -3.95 -3.94 1.27
C VAL A 136 -4.45 -3.73 2.70
N LEU A 137 -4.32 -4.73 3.56
CA LEU A 137 -4.79 -4.64 4.95
C LEU A 137 -4.01 -3.62 5.78
N CYS A 138 -2.71 -3.48 5.53
CA CYS A 138 -1.89 -2.47 6.19
C CYS A 138 -2.38 -1.07 5.82
N LEU A 139 -2.71 -0.82 4.54
CA LEU A 139 -3.30 0.43 4.09
C LEU A 139 -4.68 0.68 4.70
N VAL A 140 -5.53 -0.36 4.84
CA VAL A 140 -6.82 -0.23 5.55
C VAL A 140 -6.63 0.27 6.97
N LEU A 141 -5.62 -0.24 7.70
CA LEU A 141 -5.35 0.20 9.07
C LEU A 141 -4.94 1.67 9.14
N TYR A 142 -4.26 2.21 8.12
CA TYR A 142 -4.00 3.65 8.03
C TYR A 142 -5.31 4.45 7.97
N TYR A 143 -6.29 3.99 7.19
CA TYR A 143 -7.61 4.64 7.11
C TYR A 143 -8.42 4.50 8.40
N VAL A 144 -8.48 3.30 8.96
CA VAL A 144 -9.25 3.04 10.20
C VAL A 144 -8.69 3.85 11.36
N LYS A 145 -7.36 3.97 11.46
CA LYS A 145 -6.71 4.75 12.52
C LYS A 145 -6.60 6.25 12.22
N TYR A 146 -7.03 6.68 11.02
CA TYR A 146 -6.94 8.07 10.54
C TYR A 146 -5.52 8.65 10.69
N LEU A 147 -4.53 7.92 10.17
CA LEU A 147 -3.11 8.25 10.32
C LEU A 147 -2.54 8.91 9.06
N ASP A 148 -1.68 9.90 9.27
CA ASP A 148 -0.81 10.43 8.22
C ASP A 148 0.23 9.37 7.79
N TYR A 149 0.69 9.48 6.54
CA TYR A 149 1.71 8.58 6.01
C TYR A 149 3.12 8.97 6.51
N PRO A 150 3.89 8.04 7.10
CA PRO A 150 5.24 8.32 7.59
C PRO A 150 6.20 8.68 6.46
N GLU A 151 7.10 9.64 6.71
CA GLU A 151 8.09 10.11 5.72
C GLU A 151 8.95 8.98 5.13
N ALA A 152 9.25 7.93 5.90
CA ALA A 152 10.08 6.83 5.42
C ALA A 152 9.43 6.01 4.28
N PHE A 153 8.10 5.87 4.26
CA PHE A 153 7.44 4.97 3.30
C PHE A 153 6.10 5.50 2.78
N TRP A 154 5.85 6.82 2.89
CA TRP A 154 4.66 7.45 2.33
C TRP A 154 4.51 7.19 0.84
N ARG A 155 5.63 7.08 0.13
CA ARG A 155 5.70 6.77 -1.30
C ARG A 155 5.04 5.43 -1.62
N VAL A 156 5.31 4.42 -0.81
CA VAL A 156 4.70 3.09 -0.95
C VAL A 156 3.19 3.17 -0.71
N LEU A 157 2.78 3.78 0.39
CA LEU A 157 1.35 3.91 0.76
C LEU A 157 0.56 4.70 -0.28
N TYR A 158 1.15 5.75 -0.83
CA TYR A 158 0.56 6.57 -1.89
C TYR A 158 0.32 5.75 -3.17
N VAL A 159 1.32 4.99 -3.62
CA VAL A 159 1.18 4.10 -4.79
C VAL A 159 0.11 3.04 -4.54
N LEU A 160 0.11 2.40 -3.36
CA LEU A 160 -0.91 1.41 -3.01
C LEU A 160 -2.31 2.01 -3.04
N GLN A 161 -2.52 3.18 -2.43
CA GLN A 161 -3.81 3.86 -2.46
C GLN A 161 -4.27 4.10 -3.90
N PHE A 162 -3.41 4.69 -4.73
CA PHE A 162 -3.79 5.04 -6.09
C PHE A 162 -4.20 3.80 -6.89
N VAL A 163 -3.45 2.71 -6.78
CA VAL A 163 -3.74 1.45 -7.48
C VAL A 163 -5.05 0.82 -7.00
N LEU A 164 -5.31 0.87 -5.70
CA LEU A 164 -6.45 0.19 -5.10
C LEU A 164 -7.76 0.99 -5.25
N ASN A 165 -7.70 2.32 -5.08
CA ASN A 165 -8.82 3.23 -5.24
C ASN A 165 -8.35 4.61 -5.76
N PRO A 166 -8.31 4.82 -7.08
CA PRO A 166 -7.81 6.06 -7.70
C PRO A 166 -8.72 7.27 -7.50
N SER A 167 -9.94 7.07 -6.99
CA SER A 167 -10.94 8.13 -6.80
C SER A 167 -10.83 8.84 -5.44
N ASP A 168 -10.07 8.28 -4.49
CA ASP A 168 -9.83 8.92 -3.19
C ASP A 168 -8.63 9.87 -3.30
N ASP A 169 -8.82 11.14 -2.92
CA ASP A 169 -7.70 12.06 -2.77
C ASP A 169 -6.67 11.47 -1.79
N PRO A 170 -5.38 11.41 -2.16
CA PRO A 170 -4.34 10.92 -1.27
C PRO A 170 -4.23 11.80 -0.02
N PRO A 171 -4.01 11.22 1.17
CA PRO A 171 -3.55 11.97 2.33
C PRO A 171 -2.37 12.84 1.93
N THR A 172 -2.37 14.08 2.40
CA THR A 172 -1.34 15.05 2.04
C THR A 172 0.04 14.45 2.35
N PRO A 173 0.93 14.30 1.35
CA PRO A 173 2.29 13.84 1.62
C PRO A 173 2.95 14.77 2.64
N PRO A 174 3.86 14.27 3.49
CA PRO A 174 4.50 15.08 4.51
C PRO A 174 5.13 16.33 3.88
N THR A 175 4.79 17.51 4.40
CA THR A 175 5.33 18.79 3.97
C THR A 175 6.79 18.90 4.41
N GLY A 176 7.72 18.45 3.57
CA GLY A 176 9.15 18.45 3.88
C GLY A 176 10.07 18.46 2.66
N ARG A 177 10.73 19.62 2.46
CA ARG A 177 11.89 19.93 1.59
C ARG A 177 11.68 20.01 0.06
N ASN A 178 11.41 21.24 -0.38
CA ASN A 178 11.78 21.87 -1.66
C ASN A 178 12.15 20.92 -2.82
N GLY A 179 11.19 20.62 -3.69
CA GLY A 179 11.44 20.09 -5.05
C GLY A 179 11.37 18.57 -5.21
N GLN A 180 11.73 17.76 -4.21
CA GLN A 180 11.73 16.29 -4.32
C GLN A 180 10.33 15.66 -4.36
N THR A 181 9.33 16.30 -3.75
CA THR A 181 7.93 15.88 -3.85
C THR A 181 7.41 15.96 -5.28
N CYS A 182 7.90 16.89 -6.12
CA CYS A 182 7.44 17.05 -7.50
C CYS A 182 7.91 15.89 -8.38
N GLU A 183 9.19 15.53 -8.32
CA GLU A 183 9.77 14.46 -9.16
C GLU A 183 9.21 13.07 -8.79
N VAL A 184 8.99 12.82 -7.50
CA VAL A 184 8.40 11.55 -7.03
C VAL A 184 6.93 11.47 -7.40
N THR A 185 6.17 12.57 -7.25
CA THR A 185 4.77 12.62 -7.69
C THR A 185 4.67 12.46 -9.20
N GLU A 186 5.61 12.99 -9.98
CA GLU A 186 5.68 12.81 -11.43
C GLU A 186 6.06 11.38 -11.83
N LYS A 187 7.05 10.76 -11.19
CA LYS A 187 7.40 9.35 -11.40
C LYS A 187 6.25 8.42 -11.00
N MET A 188 5.57 8.71 -9.90
CA MET A 188 4.39 7.96 -9.46
C MET A 188 3.20 8.18 -10.39
N ARG A 189 2.99 9.42 -10.86
CA ARG A 189 1.96 9.73 -11.86
C ARG A 189 2.27 9.03 -13.18
N CYS A 190 3.52 9.00 -13.64
CA CYS A 190 3.93 8.21 -14.81
C CYS A 190 3.69 6.72 -14.61
N LEU A 191 4.05 6.17 -13.43
CA LEU A 191 3.77 4.78 -13.11
C LEU A 191 2.27 4.50 -13.16
N VAL A 192 1.48 5.41 -12.59
CA VAL A 192 0.04 5.37 -12.56
C VAL A 192 -0.58 5.49 -13.96
N ASP A 193 -0.10 6.41 -14.78
CA ASP A 193 -0.55 6.62 -16.16
C ASP A 193 -0.23 5.39 -17.03
N LEU A 194 0.88 4.71 -16.74
CA LEU A 194 1.21 3.41 -17.30
C LEU A 194 0.21 2.33 -16.87
N LEU A 195 -0.27 2.36 -15.63
CA LEU A 195 -1.25 1.41 -15.10
C LEU A 195 -2.67 1.65 -15.64
N THR A 196 -3.04 2.91 -15.89
CA THR A 196 -4.37 3.31 -16.40
C THR A 196 -4.46 3.24 -17.93
N SER A 197 -3.38 3.54 -18.67
CA SER A 197 -3.36 3.43 -20.15
C SER A 197 -3.44 1.99 -20.67
N GLU A 198 -3.01 1.00 -19.87
CA GLU A 198 -3.23 -0.42 -20.19
C GLU A 198 -4.67 -0.91 -19.91
N GLU A 199 -5.52 -0.12 -19.22
CA GLU A 199 -6.96 -0.42 -19.09
C GLU A 199 -7.78 0.09 -20.29
N ASP A 200 -7.33 1.14 -20.98
CA ASP A 200 -7.97 1.69 -22.18
C ASP A 200 -7.54 1.02 -23.50
N THR A 201 -6.43 0.27 -23.51
CA THR A 201 -5.86 -0.30 -24.75
C THR A 201 -6.45 -1.63 -25.21
N SER A 202 -7.66 -1.97 -24.79
CA SER A 202 -8.54 -2.81 -25.63
C SER A 202 -8.89 -2.15 -26.98
N GLU A 203 -8.58 -0.86 -27.20
CA GLU A 203 -8.59 -0.23 -28.52
C GLU A 203 -7.33 0.60 -28.83
N SER A 204 -6.32 -0.08 -29.36
CA SER A 204 -5.37 0.43 -30.37
C SER A 204 -4.29 1.47 -30.00
N LYS A 205 -3.12 1.19 -30.60
CA LYS A 205 -1.94 2.03 -30.90
C LYS A 205 -0.91 2.20 -29.78
N GLY A 206 0.27 1.67 -30.07
CA GLY A 206 1.48 1.77 -29.26
C GLY A 206 1.84 3.23 -28.98
N VAL A 207 2.04 3.51 -27.70
CA VAL A 207 2.58 4.76 -27.21
C VAL A 207 4.07 4.56 -26.96
N THR A 208 4.89 5.33 -27.67
CA THR A 208 6.33 5.43 -27.41
C THR A 208 6.53 6.16 -26.08
N LEU A 209 7.05 5.45 -25.08
CA LEU A 209 7.39 6.00 -23.77
C LEU A 209 8.62 6.91 -23.88
N ALA A 210 8.47 8.17 -23.50
CA ALA A 210 9.59 9.07 -23.23
C ALA A 210 10.15 8.73 -21.85
N ILE A 211 11.30 8.04 -21.84
CA ILE A 211 12.09 7.83 -20.63
C ILE A 211 12.59 9.19 -20.17
N CYS A 212 12.17 9.65 -18.99
CA CYS A 212 12.74 10.85 -18.37
C CYS A 212 14.24 10.60 -18.12
N PRO A 213 15.14 11.41 -18.71
CA PRO A 213 16.56 11.26 -18.47
C PRO A 213 16.87 11.60 -17.01
N ARG A 214 17.75 10.81 -16.39
CA ARG A 214 18.34 11.10 -15.09
C ARG A 214 18.91 12.52 -15.10
N THR A 215 18.48 13.34 -14.14
CA THR A 215 19.17 14.59 -13.86
C THR A 215 20.35 14.25 -12.97
N ASP A 216 21.50 13.97 -13.59
CA ASP A 216 22.76 13.87 -12.87
C ASP A 216 23.08 15.26 -12.30
N VAL A 217 22.95 15.41 -10.98
CA VAL A 217 23.41 16.60 -10.27
C VAL A 217 24.90 16.38 -9.95
N LEU A 218 25.74 17.12 -10.67
CA LEU A 218 27.17 17.34 -10.37
C LEU A 218 27.35 18.21 -9.11
#